data_AF-A0A7Y5BL39-F1
#
_entry.id   AF-A0A7Y5BL39-F1
#
_cell.length_a   1.000
_cell.length_b   1.000
_cell.length_c   1.000
_cell.angle_alpha   90.00
_cell.angle_beta   90.00
_cell.angle_gamma   90.00
#
_symmetry.space_group_name_H-M   'P 1'
#
loop_
_entity.id
_entity.type
_entity.pdbx_description
1 polymer ?
#
loop_
_entity_poly.entity_id
_entity_poly.type
_entity_poly.pdbx_seq_one_letter_code
_entity_poly.pdbx_strand_id
1 'polypeptide(L)'
;MNLLILEESEKIYDNYFKLIERKSSHIIQILKSKPKDTLQAGTLNRDYGLFHIEKIEDNIVYGLFRREEETVQGKTFPCIRLFSSIQRPQTIKKILQLAATLQVEEVFFFIARKSEKSYLNSPIWNSENLNKELILGLEQGKKIHLPKIKILKNVKEVFEISDRITIFRDGQLISSAPARDVTPQSAIRDMVGRDMESFFVKEQVTITDEVLAAVFRHIGDS
;
A
#
# COMPACT_ATOMS: atom_id res chain seq x y z
N MET A 1 -9.68 13.14 -8.80
CA MET A 1 -8.51 13.17 -7.92
C MET A 1 -8.59 14.47 -7.15
N ASN A 2 -8.34 14.46 -5.84
CA ASN A 2 -8.42 15.68 -5.03
C ASN A 2 -7.04 16.37 -4.90
N LEU A 3 -5.96 15.63 -5.13
CA LEU A 3 -4.57 16.06 -5.20
C LEU A 3 -3.92 15.45 -6.43
N LEU A 4 -3.13 16.23 -7.16
CA LEU A 4 -2.31 15.79 -8.28
C LEU A 4 -0.93 15.35 -7.80
N ILE A 5 -0.64 14.05 -7.87
CA ILE A 5 0.72 13.56 -7.61
C ILE A 5 1.57 13.76 -8.86
N LEU A 6 2.66 14.51 -8.73
CA LEU A 6 3.64 14.79 -9.78
C LEU A 6 4.81 13.81 -9.67
N GLU A 7 5.13 13.16 -10.78
CA GLU A 7 6.20 12.18 -10.87
C GLU A 7 7.43 12.76 -11.56
N GLU A 8 8.62 12.28 -11.20
CA GLU A 8 9.87 12.78 -11.78
C GLU A 8 9.96 12.52 -13.29
N SER A 9 9.34 11.44 -13.77
CA SER A 9 9.23 11.11 -15.20
C SER A 9 8.42 12.13 -16.01
N GLU A 10 7.58 12.93 -15.36
CA GLU A 10 6.74 13.96 -15.98
C GLU A 10 7.43 15.32 -16.01
N LYS A 11 8.56 15.45 -15.32
CA LYS A 11 9.29 16.71 -15.21
C LYS A 11 10.11 16.95 -16.47
N ILE A 12 9.96 18.13 -17.06
CA ILE A 12 10.76 18.56 -18.20
C ILE A 12 12.03 19.25 -17.72
N TYR A 13 11.88 20.27 -16.86
CA TYR A 13 12.99 21.01 -16.24
C TYR A 13 12.49 21.73 -14.98
N ASP A 14 13.37 21.93 -13.99
CA ASP A 14 13.09 22.64 -12.73
C ASP A 14 11.76 22.28 -12.05
N ASN A 15 10.73 23.13 -12.12
CA ASN A 15 9.40 22.84 -11.58
C ASN A 15 8.33 22.74 -12.67
N TYR A 16 8.74 22.53 -13.93
CA TYR A 16 7.87 22.44 -15.09
C TYR A 16 7.56 20.99 -15.46
N PHE A 17 6.28 20.65 -15.51
CA PHE A 17 5.81 19.30 -15.76
C PHE A 17 4.94 19.21 -17.01
N LYS A 18 5.03 18.04 -17.66
CA LYS A 18 4.19 17.60 -18.77
C LYS A 18 3.34 16.43 -18.30
N LEU A 19 2.04 16.65 -18.20
CA LEU A 19 1.08 15.63 -17.78
C LEU A 19 0.39 15.04 -19.01
N ILE A 20 0.35 13.71 -19.06
CA ILE A 20 -0.23 12.94 -20.16
C ILE A 20 -1.27 11.93 -19.65
N GLU A 21 -1.90 11.24 -20.59
CA GLU A 21 -2.80 10.10 -20.36
C GLU A 21 -3.87 10.35 -19.30
N ARG A 22 -3.84 9.60 -18.19
CA ARG A 22 -4.86 9.65 -17.12
C ARG A 22 -4.93 11.04 -16.50
N LYS A 23 -3.79 11.67 -16.20
CA LYS A 23 -3.75 12.96 -15.50
C LYS A 23 -4.30 14.08 -16.40
N SER A 24 -3.84 14.16 -17.65
CA SER A 24 -4.35 15.17 -18.58
C SER A 24 -5.83 14.97 -18.91
N SER A 25 -6.25 13.72 -19.19
CA SER A 25 -7.65 13.40 -19.46
C SER A 25 -8.55 13.75 -18.27
N HIS A 26 -8.10 13.48 -17.04
CA HIS A 26 -8.84 13.84 -15.84
C HIS A 26 -8.96 15.36 -15.66
N ILE A 27 -7.89 16.11 -15.87
CA ILE A 27 -7.87 17.57 -15.75
C ILE A 27 -8.80 18.22 -16.80
N ILE A 28 -8.74 17.75 -18.04
CA ILE A 28 -9.49 18.34 -19.16
C ILE A 28 -10.96 17.91 -19.15
N GLN A 29 -11.24 16.62 -18.98
CA GLN A 29 -12.60 16.09 -19.19
C GLN A 29 -13.43 16.07 -17.90
N ILE A 30 -12.79 15.80 -16.75
CA ILE A 30 -13.49 15.66 -15.47
C ILE A 30 -13.47 16.97 -14.68
N LEU A 31 -12.28 17.53 -14.44
CA LEU A 31 -12.14 18.80 -13.73
C LEU A 31 -12.49 20.01 -14.62
N LYS A 32 -12.43 19.85 -15.95
CA LYS A 32 -12.70 20.90 -16.95
C LYS A 32 -11.86 22.16 -16.73
N SER A 33 -10.63 21.98 -16.24
CA SER A 33 -9.71 23.06 -15.94
C SER A 33 -9.15 23.69 -17.23
N LYS A 34 -8.80 24.96 -17.13
CA LYS A 34 -8.31 25.80 -18.24
C LYS A 34 -6.92 26.34 -17.92
N PRO A 35 -6.19 26.85 -18.94
CA PRO A 35 -5.00 27.66 -18.69
C PRO A 35 -5.25 28.74 -17.65
N LYS A 36 -4.28 28.95 -16.76
CA LYS A 36 -4.31 29.81 -15.56
C LYS A 36 -5.03 29.25 -14.33
N ASP A 37 -5.73 28.12 -14.44
CA ASP A 37 -6.28 27.46 -13.26
C ASP A 37 -5.17 26.82 -12.41
N THR A 38 -5.47 26.60 -11.13
CA THR A 38 -4.57 25.97 -10.17
C THR A 38 -5.19 24.70 -9.60
N LEU A 39 -4.36 23.66 -9.44
CA LEU A 39 -4.72 22.40 -8.82
C LEU A 39 -3.85 22.16 -7.61
N GLN A 40 -4.39 21.54 -6.55
CA GLN A 40 -3.54 21.03 -5.48
C GLN A 40 -2.66 19.93 -6.04
N ALA A 41 -1.36 20.00 -5.75
CA ALA A 41 -0.38 19.04 -6.23
C ALA A 41 0.71 18.74 -5.21
N GLY A 42 1.44 17.67 -5.42
CA GLY A 42 2.63 17.37 -4.63
C GLY A 42 3.55 16.36 -5.30
N THR A 43 4.81 16.41 -4.93
CA THR A 43 5.82 15.42 -5.30
C THR A 43 5.89 14.36 -4.20
N LEU A 44 6.00 13.09 -4.59
CA LEU A 44 6.02 12.00 -3.62
C LEU A 44 7.13 12.19 -2.58
N ASN A 45 6.75 12.06 -1.30
CA ASN A 45 7.60 12.13 -0.12
C ASN A 45 8.38 13.44 0.09
N ARG A 46 8.10 14.51 -0.68
CA ARG A 46 8.90 15.74 -0.65
C ARG A 46 8.04 16.97 -0.42
N ASP A 47 7.36 17.44 -1.46
CA ASP A 47 6.76 18.78 -1.47
C ASP A 47 5.26 18.71 -1.72
N TYR A 48 4.52 19.60 -1.07
CA TYR A 48 3.10 19.87 -1.33
C TYR A 48 2.96 21.31 -1.82
N GLY A 49 1.97 21.57 -2.65
CA GLY A 49 1.64 22.93 -3.08
C GLY A 49 0.62 22.97 -4.20
N LEU A 50 0.83 23.87 -5.15
CA LEU A 50 -0.09 24.15 -6.24
C LEU A 50 0.58 23.90 -7.60
N PHE A 51 -0.16 23.26 -8.49
CA PHE A 51 0.18 23.15 -9.90
C PHE A 51 -0.60 24.19 -10.69
N HIS A 52 0.11 25.14 -11.29
CA HIS A 52 -0.43 26.19 -12.15
C HIS A 52 -0.44 25.70 -13.60
N ILE A 53 -1.64 25.54 -14.16
CA ILE A 53 -1.78 25.15 -15.56
C ILE A 53 -1.38 26.34 -16.44
N GLU A 54 -0.35 26.17 -17.25
CA GLU A 54 0.07 27.20 -18.19
C GLU A 54 -0.59 27.05 -19.55
N LYS A 55 -0.55 25.83 -20.08
CA LYS A 55 -1.09 25.53 -21.42
C LYS A 55 -1.62 24.11 -21.50
N ILE A 56 -2.59 23.94 -22.40
CA ILE A 56 -3.17 22.65 -22.74
C ILE A 56 -3.16 22.55 -24.26
N GLU A 57 -2.43 21.57 -24.80
CA GLU A 57 -2.24 21.34 -26.24
C GLU A 57 -2.32 19.84 -26.50
N ASP A 58 -3.06 19.41 -27.53
CA ASP A 58 -3.14 18.00 -27.96
C ASP A 58 -3.44 17.00 -26.82
N ASN A 59 -4.34 17.34 -25.89
CA ASN A 59 -4.65 16.57 -24.68
C ASN A 59 -3.48 16.38 -23.71
N ILE A 60 -2.47 17.25 -23.79
CA ILE A 60 -1.33 17.32 -22.87
C ILE A 60 -1.48 18.58 -22.03
N VAL A 61 -1.26 18.47 -20.72
CA VAL A 61 -1.32 19.61 -19.80
C VAL A 61 0.09 19.95 -19.36
N TYR A 62 0.48 21.21 -19.53
CA TYR A 62 1.76 21.74 -19.08
C TYR A 62 1.55 22.77 -17.98
N GLY A 63 2.46 22.80 -17.02
CA GLY A 63 2.34 23.74 -15.92
C GLY A 63 3.52 23.73 -14.96
N LEU A 64 3.52 24.76 -14.10
CA LEU A 64 4.52 24.96 -13.07
C LEU A 64 4.00 24.48 -11.72
N PHE A 65 4.80 23.68 -11.03
CA PHE A 65 4.59 23.35 -9.63
C PHE A 65 5.21 24.43 -8.74
N ARG A 66 4.43 24.95 -7.80
CA ARG A 66 4.91 25.85 -6.75
C ARG A 66 4.66 25.20 -5.40
N ARG A 67 5.74 24.89 -4.71
CA ARG A 67 5.70 24.43 -3.33
C ARG A 67 5.07 25.50 -2.44
N GLU A 68 4.21 25.09 -1.51
CA GLU A 68 3.79 25.95 -0.41
C GLU A 68 4.85 25.91 0.71
N GLU A 69 5.42 27.08 1.05
CA GLU A 69 6.45 27.23 2.09
C GLU A 69 5.97 26.70 3.46
N GLU A 70 4.65 26.75 3.72
CA GLU A 70 4.02 26.24 4.95
C GLU A 70 3.93 24.71 5.05
N THR A 71 4.50 23.94 4.11
CA THR A 71 4.48 22.48 4.22
C THR A 71 5.45 21.99 5.30
N VAL A 72 4.92 21.96 6.52
CA VAL A 72 5.35 21.29 7.75
C VAL A 72 6.53 20.36 7.55
N GLN A 73 7.72 20.89 7.80
CA GLN A 73 8.84 20.14 8.31
C GLN A 73 8.33 19.30 9.50
N GLY A 74 8.18 17.99 9.30
CA GLY A 74 7.86 17.05 10.37
C GLY A 74 6.39 16.93 10.77
N LYS A 75 5.47 16.65 9.84
CA LYS A 75 4.24 15.95 10.25
C LYS A 75 4.66 14.55 10.70
N THR A 76 4.77 14.37 12.01
CA THR A 76 4.84 13.06 12.64
C THR A 76 3.66 12.26 12.13
N PHE A 77 3.91 11.32 11.22
CA PHE A 77 2.92 10.27 10.97
C PHE A 77 2.62 9.66 12.32
N PRO A 78 1.36 9.36 12.64
CA PRO A 78 1.15 8.36 13.66
C PRO A 78 1.97 7.14 13.17
N CYS A 79 2.94 6.67 13.96
CA CYS A 79 3.81 5.54 13.64
C CYS A 79 2.97 4.26 13.65
N ILE A 80 2.03 4.18 12.71
CA ILE A 80 1.08 3.09 12.54
C ILE A 80 1.69 2.18 11.50
N ARG A 81 2.00 0.96 11.94
CA ARG A 81 2.36 -0.15 11.07
C ARG A 81 1.17 -1.08 11.00
N LEU A 82 0.64 -1.29 9.79
CA LEU A 82 -0.49 -2.16 9.54
C LEU A 82 0.01 -3.56 9.22
N PHE A 83 -0.49 -4.57 9.91
CA PHE A 83 -0.24 -5.98 9.60
C PHE A 83 -1.53 -6.59 9.07
N SER A 84 -1.50 -7.07 7.83
CA SER A 84 -2.63 -7.75 7.19
C SER A 84 -2.18 -9.10 6.68
N SER A 85 -2.98 -10.13 6.91
CA SER A 85 -2.78 -11.37 6.16
C SER A 85 -3.09 -11.13 4.68
N ILE A 86 -2.63 -12.03 3.81
CA ILE A 86 -3.00 -12.00 2.41
C ILE A 86 -4.49 -12.32 2.27
N GLN A 87 -5.17 -11.42 1.58
CA GLN A 87 -6.60 -11.43 1.28
C GLN A 87 -6.82 -11.47 -0.23
N ARG A 88 -8.08 -11.58 -0.66
CA ARG A 88 -8.46 -11.49 -2.08
C ARG A 88 -7.85 -10.23 -2.71
N PRO A 89 -7.39 -10.26 -3.98
CA PRO A 89 -6.73 -9.12 -4.62
C PRO A 89 -7.54 -7.81 -4.57
N GLN A 90 -8.86 -7.89 -4.67
CA GLN A 90 -9.73 -6.71 -4.57
C GLN A 90 -9.75 -6.08 -3.18
N THR A 91 -9.62 -6.90 -2.13
CA THR A 91 -9.49 -6.41 -0.75
C THR A 91 -8.13 -5.75 -0.54
N ILE A 92 -7.06 -6.35 -1.10
CA ILE A 92 -5.70 -5.78 -1.02
C ILE A 92 -5.65 -4.38 -1.65
N LYS A 93 -6.25 -4.18 -2.84
CA LYS A 93 -6.37 -2.84 -3.46
C LYS A 93 -7.00 -1.82 -2.52
N LYS A 94 -8.11 -2.17 -1.88
CA LYS A 94 -8.80 -1.31 -0.89
C LYS A 94 -7.93 -1.03 0.33
N ILE A 95 -7.23 -2.03 0.85
CA ILE A 95 -6.30 -1.87 1.98
C ILE A 95 -5.20 -0.86 1.63
N LEU A 96 -4.59 -0.98 0.45
CA LEU A 96 -3.53 -0.07 -0.01
C LEU A 96 -4.04 1.36 -0.12
N GLN A 97 -5.18 1.58 -0.79
CA GLN A 97 -5.79 2.91 -0.93
C GLN A 97 -6.11 3.55 0.43
N LEU A 98 -6.71 2.78 1.35
CA LEU A 98 -7.04 3.26 2.69
C LEU A 98 -5.79 3.53 3.53
N ALA A 99 -4.79 2.64 3.49
CA ALA A 99 -3.54 2.83 4.21
C ALA A 99 -2.82 4.11 3.77
N ALA A 100 -2.77 4.38 2.47
CA ALA A 100 -2.22 5.63 1.92
C ALA A 100 -3.03 6.86 2.37
N THR A 101 -4.36 6.80 2.25
CA THR A 101 -5.27 7.88 2.67
C THR A 101 -5.09 8.24 4.15
N LEU A 102 -4.97 7.21 5.01
CA LEU A 102 -4.83 7.33 6.46
C LEU A 102 -3.38 7.60 6.91
N GLN A 103 -2.42 7.63 5.99
CA GLN A 103 -0.99 7.84 6.26
C GLN A 103 -0.41 6.80 7.23
N VAL A 104 -0.74 5.53 6.98
CA VAL A 104 -0.03 4.39 7.56
C VAL A 104 1.43 4.44 7.09
N GLU A 105 2.39 4.29 8.00
CA GLU A 105 3.81 4.39 7.68
C GLU A 105 4.30 3.17 6.90
N GLU A 106 3.97 1.98 7.40
CA GLU A 106 4.35 0.71 6.77
C GLU A 106 3.18 -0.29 6.79
N VAL A 107 3.00 -1.03 5.71
CA VAL A 107 2.04 -2.13 5.59
C VAL A 107 2.80 -3.43 5.38
N PHE A 108 2.57 -4.38 6.27
CA PHE A 108 3.13 -5.72 6.23
C PHE A 108 2.04 -6.71 5.83
N PHE A 109 2.26 -7.39 4.71
CA PHE A 109 1.44 -8.52 4.29
C PHE A 109 2.09 -9.84 4.70
N PHE A 110 1.31 -10.81 5.19
CA PHE A 110 1.85 -12.13 5.56
C PHE A 110 0.91 -13.27 5.17
N ILE A 111 1.47 -14.46 4.96
CA ILE A 111 0.68 -15.66 4.67
C ILE A 111 0.16 -16.24 6.00
N ALA A 112 -1.15 -16.19 6.22
CA ALA A 112 -1.76 -16.92 7.34
C ALA A 112 -2.06 -18.37 6.93
N ARG A 113 -2.15 -19.29 7.90
CA ARG A 113 -2.43 -20.72 7.62
C ARG A 113 -3.72 -20.93 6.79
N LYS A 114 -4.74 -20.10 7.01
CA LYS A 114 -6.02 -20.13 6.29
C LYS A 114 -6.08 -19.20 5.08
N SER A 115 -4.99 -18.50 4.74
CA SER A 115 -4.95 -17.66 3.55
C SER A 115 -4.87 -18.52 2.29
N GLU A 116 -5.62 -18.12 1.27
CA GLU A 116 -5.55 -18.73 -0.06
C GLU A 116 -4.23 -18.32 -0.74
N LYS A 117 -3.29 -19.26 -0.84
CA LYS A 117 -1.92 -19.00 -1.30
C LYS A 117 -1.89 -18.53 -2.76
N SER A 118 -2.84 -18.94 -3.59
CA SER A 118 -2.90 -18.53 -5.00
C SER A 118 -3.04 -17.01 -5.19
N TYR A 119 -3.50 -16.27 -4.16
CA TYR A 119 -3.57 -14.81 -4.21
C TYR A 119 -2.19 -14.14 -4.32
N LEU A 120 -1.10 -14.82 -3.96
CA LEU A 120 0.27 -14.35 -4.19
C LEU A 120 0.65 -14.27 -5.66
N ASN A 121 0.01 -15.05 -6.52
CA ASN A 121 0.26 -15.03 -7.96
C ASN A 121 -0.45 -13.86 -8.67
N SER A 122 -1.22 -13.07 -7.92
CA SER A 122 -1.94 -11.93 -8.47
C SER A 122 -0.96 -10.83 -8.90
N PRO A 123 -1.19 -10.17 -10.05
CA PRO A 123 -0.33 -9.07 -10.50
C PRO A 123 -0.35 -7.86 -9.56
N ILE A 124 -1.25 -7.81 -8.57
CA ILE A 124 -1.30 -6.74 -7.57
C ILE A 124 0.02 -6.58 -6.82
N TRP A 125 0.81 -7.64 -6.68
CA TRP A 125 2.07 -7.62 -5.94
C TRP A 125 3.24 -7.01 -6.72
N ASN A 126 3.05 -6.71 -8.00
CA ASN A 126 4.05 -5.98 -8.79
C ASN A 126 4.14 -4.54 -8.31
N SER A 127 5.36 -3.99 -8.23
CA SER A 127 5.61 -2.63 -7.72
C SER A 127 4.76 -1.56 -8.40
N GLU A 128 4.57 -1.64 -9.71
CA GLU A 128 3.74 -0.70 -10.48
C GLU A 128 2.27 -0.74 -10.02
N ASN A 129 1.70 -1.95 -9.86
CA ASN A 129 0.32 -2.11 -9.42
C ASN A 129 0.13 -1.69 -7.96
N LEU A 130 1.09 -2.00 -7.07
CA LEU A 130 1.08 -1.51 -5.70
C LEU A 130 1.09 0.02 -5.66
N ASN A 131 2.05 0.64 -6.35
CA ASN A 131 2.20 2.08 -6.42
C ASN A 131 0.96 2.76 -6.97
N LYS A 132 0.36 2.19 -8.02
CA LYS A 132 -0.90 2.70 -8.59
C LYS A 132 -2.01 2.79 -7.54
N GLU A 133 -2.23 1.72 -6.78
CA GLU A 133 -3.30 1.73 -5.75
C GLU A 133 -2.97 2.66 -4.58
N LEU A 134 -1.70 2.74 -4.17
CA LEU A 134 -1.26 3.69 -3.13
C LEU A 134 -1.44 5.14 -3.58
N ILE A 135 -1.01 5.48 -4.80
CA ILE A 135 -1.16 6.82 -5.39
C ILE A 135 -2.64 7.20 -5.44
N LEU A 136 -3.54 6.30 -5.86
CA LEU A 136 -4.98 6.56 -5.82
C LEU A 136 -5.45 6.95 -4.41
N GLY A 137 -4.98 6.26 -3.36
CA GLY A 137 -5.27 6.63 -1.98
C GLY A 137 -4.70 8.00 -1.57
N LEU A 138 -3.45 8.29 -1.94
CA LEU A 138 -2.82 9.58 -1.70
C LEU A 138 -3.57 10.74 -2.37
N GLU A 139 -3.97 10.55 -3.62
CA GLU A 139 -4.76 11.51 -4.41
C GLU A 139 -6.12 11.81 -3.77
N GLN A 140 -6.75 10.82 -3.12
CA GLN A 140 -8.03 11.00 -2.41
C GLN A 140 -7.84 11.70 -1.06
N GLY A 141 -6.83 11.27 -0.29
CA GLY A 141 -6.53 11.80 1.05
C GLY A 141 -5.79 13.14 1.07
N LYS A 142 -5.43 13.68 -0.10
CA LYS A 142 -4.56 14.86 -0.25
C LYS A 142 -3.25 14.71 0.51
N LYS A 143 -2.59 13.57 0.32
CA LYS A 143 -1.33 13.19 0.98
C LYS A 143 -0.22 12.98 -0.03
N ILE A 144 1.03 13.13 0.41
CA ILE A 144 2.21 12.96 -0.47
C ILE A 144 3.14 11.84 -0.03
N HIS A 145 2.98 11.30 1.17
CA HIS A 145 3.89 10.30 1.72
C HIS A 145 3.39 8.89 1.43
N LEU A 146 4.24 8.13 0.74
CA LEU A 146 3.95 6.78 0.29
C LEU A 146 4.21 5.77 1.42
N PRO A 147 3.21 4.94 1.80
CA PRO A 147 3.43 3.84 2.73
C PRO A 147 4.46 2.84 2.19
N LYS A 148 5.34 2.32 3.04
CA LYS A 148 6.25 1.24 2.66
C LYS A 148 5.51 -0.10 2.71
N ILE A 149 5.67 -0.93 1.69
CA ILE A 149 5.04 -2.25 1.62
C ILE A 149 6.09 -3.33 1.85
N LYS A 150 5.80 -4.28 2.74
CA LYS A 150 6.63 -5.45 3.02
C LYS A 150 5.79 -6.72 2.97
N ILE A 151 6.36 -7.80 2.44
CA ILE A 151 5.73 -9.12 2.44
C ILE A 151 6.57 -10.04 3.33
N LEU A 152 6.01 -10.45 4.46
CA LEU A 152 6.64 -11.33 5.45
C LEU A 152 6.28 -12.79 5.17
N LYS A 153 7.17 -13.71 5.57
CA LYS A 153 6.93 -15.15 5.40
C LYS A 153 5.87 -15.67 6.38
N ASN A 154 5.83 -15.11 7.59
CA ASN A 154 4.87 -15.51 8.62
C ASN A 154 4.63 -14.38 9.65
N VAL A 155 3.60 -14.55 10.48
CA VAL A 155 3.20 -13.55 11.50
C VAL A 155 4.15 -13.47 12.70
N LYS A 156 5.04 -14.46 12.92
CA LYS A 156 5.92 -14.48 14.11
C LYS A 156 6.89 -13.29 14.13
N GLU A 157 7.35 -12.88 12.95
CA GLU A 157 8.23 -11.72 12.76
C GLU A 157 7.60 -10.43 13.32
N VAL A 158 6.27 -10.34 13.40
CA VAL A 158 5.54 -9.19 13.99
C VAL A 158 5.75 -9.09 15.50
N PHE A 159 5.79 -10.24 16.18
CA PHE A 159 5.97 -10.31 17.63
C PHE A 159 7.38 -9.88 18.05
N GLU A 160 8.37 -10.17 17.21
CA GLU A 160 9.79 -9.87 17.45
C GLU A 160 10.10 -8.36 17.37
N ILE A 161 9.33 -7.60 16.58
CA ILE A 161 9.57 -6.16 16.33
C ILE A 161 8.64 -5.23 17.12
N SER A 162 7.78 -5.78 17.97
CA SER A 162 6.77 -5.02 18.72
C SER A 162 7.22 -4.77 20.15
N ASP A 163 6.97 -3.58 20.70
CA ASP A 163 7.18 -3.31 22.14
C ASP A 163 5.98 -3.75 22.99
N ARG A 164 4.77 -3.64 22.41
CA ARG A 164 3.49 -3.90 23.08
C ARG A 164 2.49 -4.49 22.11
N ILE A 165 1.72 -5.47 22.56
CA ILE A 165 0.71 -6.15 21.76
C ILE A 165 -0.66 -5.86 22.36
N THR A 166 -1.54 -5.31 21.54
CA THR A 166 -2.93 -5.01 21.90
C THR A 166 -3.85 -5.67 20.90
N ILE A 167 -4.78 -6.48 21.39
CA ILE A 167 -5.66 -7.29 20.55
C ILE A 167 -7.09 -6.80 20.75
N PHE A 168 -7.70 -6.40 19.62
CA PHE A 168 -9.12 -6.11 19.53
C PHE A 168 -9.80 -7.25 18.76
N ARG A 169 -10.99 -7.64 19.22
CA ARG A 169 -11.85 -8.62 18.54
C ARG A 169 -13.30 -8.15 18.68
N ASP A 170 -14.04 -8.19 17.58
CA ASP A 170 -15.46 -7.78 17.54
C ASP A 170 -15.71 -6.37 18.11
N GLY A 171 -14.78 -5.45 17.87
CA GLY A 171 -14.84 -4.06 18.35
C GLY A 171 -14.50 -3.87 19.83
N GLN A 172 -14.10 -4.93 20.54
CA GLN A 172 -13.77 -4.88 21.97
C GLN A 172 -12.29 -5.14 22.21
N LEU A 173 -11.73 -4.52 23.26
CA LEU A 173 -10.38 -4.81 23.73
C LEU A 173 -10.37 -6.19 24.41
N ILE A 174 -9.58 -7.12 23.88
CA ILE A 174 -9.42 -8.47 24.44
C ILE A 174 -8.22 -8.54 25.37
N SER A 175 -7.07 -8.03 24.93
CA SER A 175 -5.85 -8.04 25.72
C SER A 175 -4.87 -6.93 25.32
N SER A 176 -4.00 -6.56 26.25
CA SER A 176 -3.02 -5.51 26.07
C SER A 176 -1.84 -5.70 27.02
N ALA A 177 -0.67 -6.08 26.50
CA ALA A 177 0.50 -6.41 27.32
C ALA A 177 1.83 -6.09 26.60
N PRO A 178 2.95 -5.90 27.33
CA PRO A 178 4.27 -5.81 26.72
C PRO A 178 4.55 -7.04 25.85
N ALA A 179 5.22 -6.86 24.70
CA ALA A 179 5.42 -7.95 23.75
C ALA A 179 6.21 -9.13 24.34
N ARG A 180 7.16 -8.86 25.24
CA ARG A 180 7.92 -9.87 25.99
C ARG A 180 7.04 -10.81 26.82
N ASP A 181 5.85 -10.36 27.21
CA ASP A 181 4.90 -11.12 28.04
C ASP A 181 3.84 -11.84 27.18
N VAL A 182 3.93 -11.73 25.85
CA VAL A 182 2.95 -12.27 24.90
C VAL A 182 3.59 -13.30 24.00
N THR A 183 3.10 -14.54 24.10
CA THR A 183 3.48 -15.61 23.18
C THR A 183 2.65 -15.51 21.88
N PRO A 184 3.18 -15.93 20.71
CA PRO A 184 2.38 -16.05 19.49
C PRO A 184 1.10 -16.85 19.70
N GLN A 185 1.18 -17.91 20.52
CA GLN A 185 0.07 -18.78 20.89
C GLN A 185 -1.03 -18.04 21.66
N SER A 186 -0.68 -17.26 22.69
CA SER A 186 -1.64 -16.50 23.48
C SER A 186 -2.28 -15.39 22.66
N ALA A 187 -1.49 -14.69 21.84
CA ALA A 187 -2.03 -13.67 20.95
C ALA A 187 -2.99 -14.23 19.89
N ILE A 188 -2.65 -15.34 19.25
CA ILE A 188 -3.55 -15.98 18.28
C ILE A 188 -4.86 -16.37 18.95
N ARG A 189 -4.81 -16.92 20.18
CA ARG A 189 -6.01 -17.28 20.95
C ARG A 189 -6.91 -16.07 21.17
N ASP A 190 -6.33 -14.95 21.60
CA ASP A 190 -7.07 -13.70 21.82
C ASP A 190 -7.68 -13.17 20.51
N MET A 191 -6.93 -13.23 19.40
CA MET A 191 -7.37 -12.78 18.07
C MET A 191 -8.56 -13.60 17.53
N VAL A 192 -8.56 -14.94 17.70
CA VAL A 192 -9.54 -15.83 17.06
C VAL A 192 -10.64 -16.34 17.99
N GLY A 193 -10.48 -16.20 19.30
CA GLY A 193 -11.46 -16.63 20.30
C GLY A 193 -11.72 -18.13 20.35
N ARG A 194 -10.72 -18.96 20.01
CA ARG A 194 -10.82 -20.43 20.03
C ARG A 194 -9.54 -21.05 20.59
N ASP A 195 -9.67 -22.21 21.24
CA ASP A 195 -8.54 -23.01 21.69
C ASP A 195 -7.73 -23.60 20.53
N MET A 196 -6.42 -23.70 20.76
CA MET A 196 -5.39 -23.89 19.75
C MET A 196 -5.31 -25.27 19.09
N GLU A 197 -6.13 -26.25 19.48
CA GLU A 197 -6.04 -27.62 18.95
C GLU A 197 -6.18 -27.69 17.42
N SER A 198 -6.78 -26.66 16.80
CA SER A 198 -6.90 -26.53 15.34
C SER A 198 -5.69 -25.93 14.62
N PHE A 199 -4.69 -25.38 15.33
CA PHE A 199 -3.63 -24.55 14.72
C PHE A 199 -2.25 -25.20 14.57
N PHE A 200 -1.99 -26.36 15.19
CA PHE A 200 -0.76 -27.13 14.99
C PHE A 200 -1.03 -28.58 14.65
N VAL A 201 -1.35 -28.87 13.38
CA VAL A 201 -1.05 -30.18 12.81
C VAL A 201 0.29 -30.02 12.11
N LYS A 202 1.38 -30.45 12.76
CA LYS A 202 2.59 -30.82 12.02
C LYS A 202 2.21 -32.09 11.27
N GLU A 203 1.95 -32.01 9.98
CA GLU A 203 2.05 -33.23 9.17
C GLU A 203 3.52 -33.67 9.26
N GLN A 204 3.75 -34.84 9.85
CA GLN A 204 5.04 -35.51 9.73
C GLN A 204 5.18 -35.90 8.26
N VAL A 205 5.94 -35.11 7.50
CA VAL A 205 6.34 -35.49 6.16
C VAL A 205 7.59 -36.36 6.30
N THR A 206 7.46 -37.64 5.95
CA THR A 206 8.61 -38.53 5.77
C THR A 206 9.36 -38.02 4.54
N ILE A 207 10.57 -37.49 4.73
CA ILE A 207 11.44 -37.11 3.61
C ILE A 207 11.87 -38.42 2.94
N THR A 208 11.40 -38.66 1.72
CA THR A 208 11.91 -39.72 0.84
C THR A 208 12.79 -39.07 -0.23
N ASP A 209 13.88 -39.74 -0.62
CA ASP A 209 14.92 -39.23 -1.54
C ASP A 209 14.48 -39.04 -3.00
N GLU A 210 13.17 -38.94 -3.27
CA GLU A 210 12.65 -38.66 -4.62
C GLU A 210 12.46 -37.15 -4.81
N VAL A 211 13.38 -36.54 -5.55
CA VAL A 211 13.28 -35.16 -6.02
C VAL A 211 12.17 -35.09 -7.08
N LEU A 212 11.05 -34.43 -6.75
CA LEU A 212 9.99 -34.14 -7.71
C LEU A 212 10.48 -33.14 -8.76
N ALA A 213 10.88 -33.63 -9.93
CA ALA A 213 11.18 -32.81 -11.09
C ALA A 213 9.87 -32.24 -11.67
N ALA A 214 9.61 -30.95 -11.47
CA ALA A 214 8.51 -30.25 -12.12
C ALA A 214 8.86 -30.01 -13.61
N VAL A 215 8.29 -30.83 -14.50
CA VAL A 215 8.34 -30.61 -15.95
C VAL A 215 7.41 -29.45 -16.32
N PHE A 216 7.97 -28.33 -16.76
CA PHE A 216 7.20 -27.25 -17.38
C PHE A 216 6.80 -27.68 -18.80
N ARG A 217 5.52 -27.94 -19.06
CA ARG A 217 4.99 -27.96 -20.43
C ARG A 217 4.60 -26.54 -20.83
N HIS A 218 5.29 -26.03 -21.83
CA HIS A 218 4.92 -24.86 -22.60
C HIS A 218 3.56 -25.11 -23.26
N ILE A 219 2.55 -24.30 -22.99
CA ILE A 219 1.34 -24.22 -23.82
C ILE A 219 1.42 -22.89 -24.55
N GLY A 220 1.91 -22.96 -25.79
CA GLY A 220 1.79 -21.94 -26.81
C GLY A 220 1.16 -22.57 -28.05
N ASP A 221 0.25 -21.80 -28.64
CA ASP A 221 -0.30 -21.83 -30.00
C ASP A 221 -1.11 -23.05 -30.49
N SER A 222 -2.44 -22.85 -30.55
CA SER A 222 -3.30 -22.97 -31.76
C SER A 222 -4.70 -22.45 -31.44
#